data_AF-A0A972VK54-F1
#
_entry.id   AF-A0A972VK54-F1
#
_cell.length_a   1.000
_cell.length_b   1.000
_cell.length_c   1.000
_cell.angle_alpha   90.00
_cell.angle_beta   90.00
_cell.angle_gamma   90.00
#
_symmetry.space_group_name_H-M   'P 1'
#
loop_
_entity.id
_entity.type
_entity.pdbx_description
1 polymer ?
#
loop_
_entity_poly.entity_id
_entity_poly.type
_entity_poly.pdbx_seq_one_letter_code
_entity_poly.pdbx_strand_id
1 'polypeptide(L)'
;MKYEDLFKQADVVVIATPLDSVESDEILRADLDQALFPIPEKVRRITRTVATKFKIAFVLKGKLKRKTFHFLHLKRTDGKRAPGVGSIGTFFVDFATKDNQKKSFILFMKKLEKDKYRPAWNPLEGSRAIIPVQKEGTL
;
A
#
# COMPACT_ATOMS: atom_id res chain seq x y z
N MET A 1 10.44 -12.81 -5.36
CA MET A 1 9.02 -13.19 -5.30
C MET A 1 8.38 -12.83 -6.62
N LYS A 2 7.60 -13.73 -7.22
CA LYS A 2 6.92 -13.48 -8.50
C LYS A 2 5.56 -12.81 -8.25
N TYR A 3 5.05 -12.05 -9.21
CA TYR A 3 3.71 -11.41 -9.09
C TYR A 3 2.59 -12.44 -8.93
N GLU A 4 2.77 -13.65 -9.44
CA GLU A 4 1.85 -14.77 -9.26
C GLU A 4 1.64 -15.12 -7.77
N ASP A 5 2.70 -15.05 -6.96
CA ASP A 5 2.63 -15.36 -5.53
C ASP A 5 1.82 -14.30 -4.78
N LEU A 6 2.00 -13.02 -5.14
CA LEU A 6 1.23 -11.91 -4.60
C LEU A 6 -0.24 -12.00 -5.02
N PHE A 7 -0.50 -12.36 -6.28
CA PHE A 7 -1.86 -12.53 -6.79
C PHE A 7 -2.58 -13.68 -6.08
N LYS A 8 -1.90 -14.79 -5.79
CA LYS A 8 -2.47 -15.92 -5.02
C LYS A 8 -2.83 -15.51 -3.59
N GLN A 9 -1.94 -14.78 -2.91
CA GLN A 9 -2.11 -14.40 -1.50
C GLN A 9 -3.11 -13.26 -1.26
N ALA A 10 -3.35 -12.41 -2.25
CA ALA A 10 -4.30 -11.31 -2.14
C ALA A 10 -5.75 -11.83 -2.10
N ASP A 11 -6.58 -11.27 -1.22
CA ASP A 11 -8.04 -11.50 -1.27
C ASP A 11 -8.67 -10.73 -2.43
N VAL A 12 -8.12 -9.54 -2.70
CA VAL A 12 -8.63 -8.59 -3.68
C VAL A 12 -7.46 -7.96 -4.44
N VAL A 13 -7.59 -7.82 -5.76
CA VAL A 13 -6.63 -7.09 -6.60
C VAL A 13 -7.39 -6.08 -7.44
N VAL A 14 -6.97 -4.82 -7.41
CA VAL A 14 -7.65 -3.71 -8.13
C VAL A 14 -6.67 -2.80 -8.85
N ILE A 15 -7.19 -2.11 -9.86
CA ILE A 15 -6.58 -0.87 -10.38
C ILE A 15 -7.35 0.29 -9.79
N ALA A 16 -6.66 1.19 -9.07
CA ALA A 16 -7.31 2.28 -8.37
C ALA A 16 -6.46 3.56 -8.33
N THR A 17 -7.14 4.70 -8.23
CA THR A 17 -6.53 6.04 -8.12
C THR A 17 -6.75 6.57 -6.71
N PRO A 18 -5.72 7.09 -6.03
CA PRO A 18 -5.88 7.66 -4.70
C PRO A 18 -6.71 8.96 -4.77
N LEU A 19 -7.52 9.21 -3.74
CA LEU A 19 -8.35 10.41 -3.61
C LEU A 19 -7.83 11.31 -2.50
N ASP A 20 -7.71 10.73 -1.30
CA ASP A 20 -7.31 11.41 -0.08
C ASP A 20 -6.53 10.47 0.82
N SER A 21 -5.60 11.02 1.61
CA SER A 21 -4.76 10.28 2.55
C SER A 21 -4.84 10.96 3.91
N VAL A 22 -5.12 10.20 4.95
CA VAL A 22 -5.19 10.69 6.32
C VAL A 22 -4.29 9.84 7.20
N GLU A 23 -3.56 10.46 8.13
CA GLU A 23 -2.82 9.71 9.13
C GLU A 23 -3.77 8.86 9.97
N SER A 24 -3.32 7.67 10.34
CA SER A 24 -4.12 6.70 11.08
C SER A 24 -3.27 6.07 12.18
N ASP A 25 -3.86 5.91 13.36
CA ASP A 25 -3.25 5.21 14.48
C ASP A 25 -3.50 3.68 14.44
N GLU A 26 -4.20 3.17 13.42
CA GLU A 26 -4.74 1.79 13.39
C GLU A 26 -3.80 0.70 12.80
N ILE A 27 -4.02 -0.53 13.28
CA ILE A 27 -3.74 -1.89 12.74
C ILE A 27 -2.32 -2.20 12.24
N LEU A 28 -1.80 -1.47 11.24
CA LEU A 28 -0.50 -1.82 10.66
C LEU A 28 0.65 -1.58 11.62
N ARG A 29 0.56 -0.54 12.46
CA ARG A 29 1.59 -0.28 13.48
C ARG A 29 1.66 -1.40 14.51
N ALA A 30 0.53 -2.01 14.86
CA ALA A 30 0.48 -3.15 15.76
C ALA A 30 1.09 -4.41 15.14
N ASP A 31 0.85 -4.67 13.85
CA ASP A 31 1.49 -5.79 13.12
C ASP A 31 3.02 -5.65 13.07
N LEU A 32 3.53 -4.41 12.96
CA LEU A 32 4.98 -4.16 12.97
C LEU A 32 5.62 -4.46 14.32
N ASP A 33 4.91 -4.17 15.41
CA ASP A 33 5.39 -4.44 16.77
C ASP A 33 5.40 -5.95 17.09
N GLN A 34 4.64 -6.75 16.35
CA GLN A 34 4.55 -8.22 16.49
C GLN A 34 5.41 -8.99 15.48
N ALA A 35 6.12 -8.31 14.57
CA ALA A 35 6.92 -8.98 13.56
C ALA A 35 8.09 -9.77 14.17
N LEU A 36 8.39 -10.95 13.61
CA LEU A 36 9.50 -11.85 14.00
C LEU A 36 10.87 -11.15 14.08
N PHE A 37 11.03 -10.05 13.32
CA PHE A 37 12.18 -9.17 13.39
C PHE A 37 11.70 -7.79 13.81
N PRO A 38 12.04 -7.31 15.02
CA PRO A 38 11.63 -5.99 15.45
C PRO A 38 12.21 -4.93 14.50
N ILE A 39 11.35 -4.02 14.04
CA ILE A 39 11.80 -2.88 13.26
C ILE A 39 12.79 -2.08 14.11
N PRO A 40 13.95 -1.68 13.56
CA PRO A 40 14.85 -0.77 14.26
C PRO A 40 14.11 0.48 14.73
N GLU A 41 14.27 0.87 15.99
CA GLU A 41 13.57 2.02 16.62
C GLU A 41 13.68 3.31 15.78
N LYS A 42 14.81 3.52 15.09
CA LYS A 42 15.01 4.64 14.15
C LYS A 42 14.00 4.63 12.99
N VAL A 43 13.68 3.46 12.45
CA VAL A 43 12.69 3.29 11.37
C VAL A 43 11.27 3.42 11.94
N ARG A 44 11.01 2.91 13.15
CA ARG A 44 9.71 3.05 13.83
C ARG A 44 9.33 4.51 14.06
N ARG A 45 10.28 5.34 14.50
CA ARG A 45 10.05 6.79 14.76
C ARG A 45 9.70 7.59 13.51
N ILE A 46 10.20 7.18 12.36
CA ILE A 46 9.98 7.86 11.09
C ILE A 46 8.84 7.25 10.27
N THR A 47 8.06 6.32 10.85
CA THR A 47 7.00 5.60 10.14
C THR A 47 5.64 5.88 10.76
N ARG A 48 4.64 6.14 9.92
CA ARG A 48 3.23 6.24 10.32
C ARG A 48 2.35 5.39 9.42
N THR A 49 1.27 4.88 10.00
CA THR A 49 0.19 4.30 9.22
C THR A 49 -0.66 5.43 8.63
N VAL A 50 -1.04 5.26 7.38
CA VAL A 50 -1.87 6.18 6.63
C VAL A 50 -3.01 5.38 6.01
N ALA A 51 -4.22 5.90 6.14
CA ALA A 51 -5.37 5.40 5.42
C ALA A 51 -5.55 6.26 4.17
N THR A 52 -5.33 5.66 3.00
CA THR A 52 -5.59 6.32 1.72
C THR A 52 -6.89 5.79 1.15
N LYS A 53 -7.83 6.69 0.86
CA LYS A 53 -9.06 6.36 0.14
C LYS A 53 -8.75 6.26 -1.35
N PHE A 54 -9.24 5.22 -1.97
CA PHE A 54 -9.04 4.96 -3.40
C PHE A 54 -10.37 4.92 -4.14
N LYS A 55 -10.36 5.41 -5.38
CA LYS A 55 -11.41 5.17 -6.37
C LYS A 55 -11.01 4.01 -7.26
N ILE A 56 -11.88 3.00 -7.35
CA ILE A 56 -11.63 1.81 -8.17
C ILE A 56 -11.91 2.15 -9.64
N ALA A 57 -10.96 1.81 -10.50
CA ALA A 57 -11.16 1.75 -11.95
C ALA A 57 -11.56 0.34 -12.39
N PHE A 58 -10.82 -0.68 -11.94
CA PHE A 58 -11.06 -2.08 -12.28
C PHE A 58 -10.80 -3.01 -11.10
N VAL A 59 -11.52 -4.14 -11.06
CA VAL A 59 -11.26 -5.24 -10.11
C VAL A 59 -10.73 -6.43 -10.91
N LEU A 60 -9.50 -6.83 -10.61
CA LEU A 60 -8.80 -7.95 -11.26
C LEU A 60 -9.00 -9.27 -10.50
N LYS A 61 -9.19 -9.21 -9.17
CA LYS A 61 -9.49 -10.36 -8.30
C LYS A 61 -10.40 -9.93 -7.16
N GLY A 62 -11.27 -10.84 -6.73
CA GLY A 62 -12.17 -10.64 -5.59
C GLY A 62 -13.43 -9.84 -5.96
N LYS A 63 -14.20 -9.42 -4.95
CA LYS A 63 -15.42 -8.63 -5.12
C LYS A 63 -15.42 -7.43 -4.19
N LEU A 64 -15.69 -6.25 -4.74
CA LEU A 64 -15.89 -5.00 -4.00
C LEU A 64 -17.30 -4.48 -4.29
N LYS A 65 -18.10 -4.25 -3.25
CA LYS A 65 -19.48 -3.75 -3.38
C LYS A 65 -19.55 -2.26 -3.68
N ARG A 66 -18.51 -1.51 -3.31
CA ARG A 66 -18.44 -0.06 -3.43
C ARG A 66 -17.40 0.35 -4.46
N LYS A 67 -17.56 1.55 -5.01
CA LYS A 67 -16.60 2.17 -5.96
C LYS A 67 -15.35 2.74 -5.28
N THR A 68 -15.33 2.77 -3.94
CA THR A 68 -14.22 3.27 -3.13
C THR A 68 -13.94 2.37 -1.95
N PHE A 69 -12.73 2.43 -1.43
CA PHE A 69 -12.27 1.68 -0.27
C PHE A 69 -11.11 2.42 0.42
N HIS A 70 -10.79 2.03 1.64
CA HIS A 70 -9.62 2.52 2.37
C HIS A 70 -8.50 1.49 2.34
N PHE A 71 -7.31 1.94 1.94
CA PHE A 71 -6.08 1.16 1.93
C PHE A 71 -5.16 1.70 3.01
N LEU A 72 -4.90 0.89 4.04
CA LEU A 72 -3.96 1.20 5.09
C LEU A 72 -2.57 0.82 4.59
N HIS A 73 -1.63 1.75 4.62
CA HIS A 73 -0.23 1.54 4.24
C HIS A 73 0.70 2.37 5.13
N LEU A 74 1.99 2.16 4.99
CA LEU A 74 3.00 2.93 5.72
C LEU A 74 3.50 4.10 4.87
N LYS A 75 3.82 5.20 5.56
CA LYS A 75 4.46 6.40 5.03
C LYS A 75 5.59 6.84 5.96
N ARG A 76 6.63 7.50 5.40
CA ARG A 76 7.65 8.18 6.20
C ARG A 76 7.19 9.56 6.66
N THR A 77 7.46 9.91 7.91
CA THR A 77 7.22 11.25 8.47
C THR A 77 8.39 12.19 8.31
N ASP A 78 9.58 11.70 8.00
CA ASP A 78 10.80 12.51 7.88
C ASP A 78 10.94 13.24 6.54
N GLY A 79 9.90 13.23 5.69
CA GLY A 79 9.85 13.92 4.40
C GLY A 79 10.82 13.37 3.34
N LYS A 80 11.60 12.33 3.65
CA LYS A 80 12.53 11.73 2.70
C LYS A 80 11.80 10.83 1.73
N ARG A 81 12.00 11.04 0.42
CA ARG A 81 11.60 10.07 -0.60
C ARG A 81 12.31 8.76 -0.32
N ALA A 82 11.59 7.65 -0.35
CA ALA A 82 12.22 6.35 -0.23
C ALA A 82 13.17 6.18 -1.45
N PRO A 83 14.47 5.91 -1.25
CA PRO A 83 15.35 5.67 -2.37
C PRO A 83 14.81 4.44 -3.10
N GLY A 84 14.40 4.64 -4.36
CA GLY A 84 14.24 3.51 -5.26
C GLY A 84 15.56 2.79 -5.32
N VAL A 85 15.52 1.45 -5.24
CA VAL A 85 16.65 0.52 -5.30
C VAL A 85 17.32 0.24 -3.95
N GLY A 86 17.10 -0.98 -3.43
CA GLY A 86 17.78 -1.53 -2.25
C GLY A 86 16.80 -1.97 -1.15
N SER A 87 17.03 -3.15 -0.58
CA SER A 87 16.16 -4.00 0.26
C SER A 87 15.50 -3.37 1.50
N ILE A 88 15.76 -2.09 1.79
CA ILE A 88 15.25 -1.32 2.95
C ILE A 88 14.45 -0.07 2.49
N GLY A 89 14.37 0.19 1.17
CA GLY A 89 13.70 1.36 0.56
C GLY A 89 12.24 1.13 0.11
N THR A 90 11.73 -0.09 0.19
CA THR A 90 10.42 -0.51 -0.38
C THR A 90 9.23 -0.49 0.59
N PHE A 91 9.27 0.36 1.61
CA PHE A 91 8.33 0.29 2.75
C PHE A 91 7.25 1.37 2.69
N PHE A 92 7.44 2.42 1.90
CA PHE A 92 6.69 3.67 2.04
C PHE A 92 6.23 4.20 0.69
N VAL A 93 4.92 4.38 0.54
CA VAL A 93 4.32 5.08 -0.59
C VAL A 93 3.58 6.29 -0.06
N ASP A 94 3.89 7.46 -0.59
CA ASP A 94 3.16 8.69 -0.29
C ASP A 94 2.21 9.02 -1.44
N PHE A 95 0.96 8.56 -1.31
CA PHE A 95 -0.09 8.82 -2.29
C PHE A 95 -0.58 10.27 -2.29
N ALA A 96 -0.24 11.07 -1.26
CA ALA A 96 -0.62 12.47 -1.18
C ALA A 96 0.26 13.38 -2.06
N THR A 97 1.35 12.86 -2.65
CA THR A 97 2.16 13.65 -3.58
C THR A 97 1.38 13.99 -4.85
N LYS A 98 1.55 15.20 -5.40
CA LYS A 98 0.84 15.67 -6.62
C LYS A 98 1.00 14.71 -7.80
N ASP A 99 2.11 14.01 -7.89
CA ASP A 99 2.40 13.02 -8.92
C ASP A 99 1.59 11.73 -8.71
N ASN A 100 1.62 11.16 -7.50
CA ASN A 100 0.87 9.94 -7.20
C ASN A 100 -0.65 10.14 -7.18
N GLN A 101 -1.14 11.34 -6.82
CA GLN A 101 -2.57 11.65 -6.86
C GLN A 101 -3.19 11.55 -8.26
N LYS A 102 -2.38 11.66 -9.31
CA LYS A 102 -2.83 11.58 -10.71
C LYS A 102 -2.62 10.19 -11.33
N LYS A 103 -1.99 9.28 -10.61
CA LYS A 103 -1.62 7.94 -11.09
C LYS A 103 -2.59 6.89 -10.60
N SER A 104 -2.81 5.88 -11.43
CA SER A 104 -3.47 4.65 -11.01
C SER A 104 -2.44 3.63 -10.56
N PHE A 105 -2.85 2.76 -9.64
CA PHE A 105 -1.98 1.72 -9.07
C PHE A 105 -2.70 0.37 -9.14
N ILE A 106 -1.95 -0.69 -9.43
CA ILE A 106 -2.39 -2.05 -9.16
C ILE A 106 -2.10 -2.32 -7.68
N LEU A 107 -3.14 -2.65 -6.92
CA LEU A 107 -3.07 -2.89 -5.48
C LEU A 107 -3.44 -4.33 -5.18
N PHE A 108 -2.50 -5.06 -4.56
CA PHE A 108 -2.69 -6.42 -4.06
C PHE A 108 -3.03 -6.35 -2.58
N MET A 109 -4.24 -6.77 -2.21
CA MET A 109 -4.80 -6.42 -0.92
C MET A 109 -5.32 -7.64 -0.16
N LYS A 110 -5.12 -7.61 1.16
CA LYS A 110 -5.87 -8.43 2.11
C LYS A 110 -6.95 -7.62 2.78
N LYS A 111 -8.10 -8.24 3.01
CA LYS A 111 -9.22 -7.61 3.71
C LYS A 111 -8.92 -7.59 5.21
N LEU A 112 -9.08 -6.42 5.82
CA LEU A 112 -9.04 -6.28 7.27
C LEU A 112 -10.47 -6.32 7.81
N GLU A 113 -11.25 -5.33 7.43
CA GLU A 113 -12.63 -5.14 7.87
C GLU A 113 -13.51 -4.72 6.68
N LYS A 114 -14.73 -4.26 6.95
CA LYS A 114 -15.61 -3.73 5.93
C LYS A 114 -14.95 -2.51 5.26
N ASP A 115 -14.70 -2.62 3.96
CA ASP A 115 -14.11 -1.57 3.12
C ASP A 115 -12.70 -1.08 3.53
N LYS A 116 -12.04 -1.75 4.49
CA LYS A 116 -10.66 -1.49 4.92
C LYS A 116 -9.75 -2.63 4.49
N TYR A 117 -8.64 -2.28 3.85
CA TYR A 117 -7.70 -3.20 3.24
C TYR A 117 -6.26 -2.85 3.61
N ARG A 118 -5.38 -3.85 3.59
CA ARG A 118 -3.92 -3.68 3.76
C ARG A 118 -3.17 -4.38 2.61
N PRO A 119 -1.87 -4.08 2.41
CA PRO A 119 -1.03 -4.86 1.49
C PRO A 119 -1.18 -6.36 1.72
N ALA A 120 -1.27 -7.14 0.64
CA ALA A 120 -1.39 -8.60 0.73
C ALA A 120 -0.13 -9.30 1.28
N TRP A 121 0.96 -8.57 1.40
CA TRP A 121 2.26 -9.03 1.83
C TRP A 121 2.75 -8.29 3.07
N ASN A 122 3.79 -8.81 3.73
CA ASN A 122 4.36 -8.25 4.97
C ASN A 122 4.46 -6.72 4.85
N PRO A 123 3.94 -5.94 5.81
CA PRO A 123 4.01 -4.47 5.77
C PRO A 123 5.44 -3.92 5.57
N LEU A 124 6.46 -4.70 5.97
CA LEU A 124 7.88 -4.42 5.72
C LEU A 124 8.31 -4.53 4.24
N GLU A 125 7.49 -5.08 3.38
CA GLU A 125 7.77 -5.23 1.95
C GLU A 125 6.66 -4.60 1.10
N GLY A 126 5.87 -3.71 1.73
CA GLY A 126 4.58 -3.21 1.26
C GLY A 126 4.57 -2.56 -0.12
N SER A 127 5.68 -2.04 -0.64
CA SER A 127 5.70 -1.48 -2.00
C SER A 127 5.60 -2.53 -3.09
N ARG A 128 5.90 -3.81 -2.81
CA ARG A 128 5.74 -4.89 -3.81
C ARG A 128 4.27 -5.16 -4.14
N ALA A 129 3.37 -4.83 -3.22
CA ALA A 129 1.93 -4.95 -3.39
C ALA A 129 1.29 -3.73 -4.09
N ILE A 130 2.09 -2.73 -4.47
CA ILE A 130 1.64 -1.45 -5.04
C ILE A 130 2.46 -1.20 -6.32
N ILE A 131 1.82 -1.33 -7.48
CA ILE A 131 2.50 -1.13 -8.77
C ILE A 131 1.92 0.12 -9.42
N PRO A 132 2.70 1.18 -9.68
CA PRO A 132 2.23 2.31 -10.46
C PRO A 132 1.93 1.87 -11.90
N VAL A 133 0.75 2.22 -12.40
CA VAL A 133 0.44 2.07 -13.83
C VAL A 133 1.16 3.21 -14.56
N GLN A 134 2.19 2.88 -15.33
CA GLN A 134 2.86 3.87 -16.17
C GLN A 134 1.88 4.35 -17.25
N LYS A 135 1.77 5.67 -17.39
CA LYS A 135 1.13 6.29 -18.55
C LYS A 135 2.16 6.24 -19.69
N GLU A 136 2.28 5.10 -20.33
CA GLU A 136 2.76 4.99 -21.71
C GLU A 136 2.36 3.61 -22.22
N GLY A 137 1.55 3.62 -23.28
CA GLY A 137 0.93 2.42 -23.82
C GLY A 137 1.97 1.45 -24.36
N THR A 138 1.89 0.19 -23.97
CA THR A 138 1.55 -0.98 -24.80
C THR A 138 1.32 -2.12 -23.80
N LEU A 139 0.34 -2.99 -24.07
CA LEU A 139 0.14 -4.23 -23.33
C LEU A 139 1.34 -5.17 -23.52
#